data_AF-A0A536YXI1-F1
#
_entry.id   AF-A0A536YXI1-F1
#
_cell.length_a   1.000
_cell.length_b   1.000
_cell.length_c   1.000
_cell.angle_alpha   90.00
_cell.angle_beta   90.00
_cell.angle_gamma   90.00
#
_symmetry.space_group_name_H-M   'P 1'
#
loop_
_entity.id
_entity.type
_entity.pdbx_description
1 polymer ?
#
loop_
_entity_poly.entity_id
_entity_poly.type
_entity_poly.pdbx_seq_one_letter_code
_entity_poly.pdbx_strand_id
1 'polypeptide(L)'
;INSDVNRIFFEVLPRIRSGVHIHFHDIIYPFEYPKEWVYDGRAWNEAYMLRTFLQYNREFRVVLMNTFMERYYESFFREKMPLCLENPGGSIWIRKL
;
A
#
# COMPACT_ATOMS: atom_id res chain seq x y z
N ILE A 1 19.69 -9.64 4.22
CA ILE A 1 20.63 -8.51 4.42
C ILE A 1 20.64 -7.72 3.11
N ASN A 2 20.52 -6.38 3.15
CA ASN A 2 20.24 -5.48 2.00
C ASN A 2 18.82 -5.52 1.42
N SER A 3 17.79 -5.51 2.29
CA SER A 3 16.41 -5.31 1.84
C SER A 3 16.20 -3.87 1.37
N ASP A 4 15.63 -3.73 0.18
CA ASP A 4 15.10 -2.48 -0.35
C ASP A 4 14.03 -1.85 0.55
N VAL A 5 13.16 -2.66 1.14
CA VAL A 5 12.19 -2.25 2.17
C VAL A 5 12.89 -1.49 3.28
N ASN A 6 13.93 -2.05 3.88
CA ASN A 6 14.68 -1.39 4.96
C ASN A 6 15.27 -0.05 4.50
N ARG A 7 15.87 -0.01 3.30
CA ARG A 7 16.41 1.23 2.74
C ARG A 7 15.31 2.27 2.52
N ILE A 8 14.14 1.87 2.02
CA ILE A 8 13.00 2.76 1.81
C ILE A 8 12.58 3.38 3.14
N PHE A 9 12.33 2.57 4.16
CA PHE A 9 11.82 3.06 5.44
C PHE A 9 12.86 3.83 6.26
N PHE A 10 14.11 3.36 6.31
CA PHE A 10 15.14 3.95 7.17
C PHE A 10 15.91 5.08 6.50
N GLU A 11 16.01 5.09 5.18
CA GLU A 11 16.83 6.08 4.47
C GLU A 11 16.02 7.00 3.55
N VAL A 12 15.08 6.46 2.77
CA VAL A 12 14.36 7.25 1.76
C VAL A 12 13.25 8.09 2.40
N LEU A 13 12.28 7.46 3.07
CA LEU A 13 11.11 8.14 3.64
C LEU A 13 11.45 9.34 4.55
N PRO A 14 12.46 9.27 5.44
CA PRO A 14 12.83 10.40 6.29
C PRO A 14 13.29 11.63 5.49
N ARG A 15 13.90 11.43 4.32
CA ARG A 15 14.49 12.50 3.48
C ARG A 15 13.53 13.10 2.46
N ILE A 16 12.36 12.48 2.24
CA ILE A 16 11.33 13.01 1.34
C ILE A 16 10.83 14.37 1.86
N ARG A 17 10.56 15.31 0.95
CA ARG A 17 10.01 16.63 1.31
C ARG A 17 8.52 16.53 1.67
N SER A 18 8.06 17.41 2.56
CA SER A 18 6.63 17.60 2.81
C SER A 18 5.87 17.85 1.50
N GLY A 19 4.65 17.34 1.43
CA GLY A 19 3.75 17.47 0.29
C GLY A 19 3.90 16.41 -0.81
N VAL A 20 4.96 15.60 -0.79
CA VAL A 20 5.22 14.56 -1.80
C VAL A 20 4.29 13.35 -1.60
N HIS A 21 3.71 12.88 -2.72
CA HIS A 21 2.96 11.62 -2.78
C HIS A 21 3.91 10.45 -3.03
N ILE A 22 3.71 9.37 -2.29
CA ILE A 22 4.55 8.17 -2.30
C ILE A 22 3.63 6.98 -2.56
N HIS A 23 4.00 6.16 -3.53
CA HIS A 23 3.27 4.97 -3.93
C HIS A 23 3.99 3.72 -3.44
N PHE A 24 3.26 2.82 -2.80
CA PHE A 24 3.69 1.46 -2.53
C PHE A 24 2.82 0.50 -3.34
N HIS A 25 3.45 -0.34 -4.15
CA HIS A 25 2.79 -1.41 -4.89
C HIS A 25 2.62 -2.66 -4.02
N ASP A 26 1.75 -3.56 -4.47
CA ASP A 26 1.44 -4.85 -3.85
C ASP A 26 0.97 -4.79 -2.39
N ILE A 27 0.35 -3.66 -1.99
CA ILE A 27 -0.27 -3.52 -0.66
C ILE A 27 -1.78 -3.70 -0.78
N ILE A 28 -2.29 -4.80 -0.22
CA ILE A 28 -3.70 -5.18 -0.30
C ILE A 28 -4.38 -4.87 1.03
N TYR A 29 -5.59 -4.31 1.00
CA TYR A 29 -6.35 -4.01 2.21
C TYR A 29 -6.87 -5.31 2.87
N PRO A 30 -6.73 -5.53 4.20
CA PRO A 30 -6.27 -4.59 5.23
C PRO A 30 -4.81 -4.83 5.68
N PHE A 31 -3.86 -4.71 4.75
CA PHE A 31 -2.43 -5.00 4.91
C PHE A 31 -2.13 -6.48 5.14
N GLU A 32 -2.72 -7.33 4.33
CA GLU A 32 -2.52 -8.78 4.38
C GLU A 32 -2.37 -9.35 2.97
N TYR A 33 -1.49 -10.34 2.81
CA TYR A 33 -1.23 -10.98 1.53
C TYR A 33 -2.20 -12.14 1.26
N PRO A 34 -2.47 -12.48 -0.01
CA PRO A 34 -3.29 -13.64 -0.35
C PRO A 34 -2.66 -14.91 0.20
N LYS A 35 -3.48 -15.83 0.70
CA LYS A 35 -2.99 -17.07 1.32
C LYS A 35 -2.16 -17.91 0.35
N GLU A 36 -2.54 -17.88 -0.92
CA GLU A 36 -1.88 -18.59 -2.01
C GLU A 36 -0.43 -18.14 -2.14
N TRP A 37 -0.16 -16.84 -2.02
CA TRP A 37 1.21 -16.30 -2.08
C TRP A 37 2.06 -16.81 -0.92
N VAL A 38 1.48 -16.89 0.28
CA VAL A 38 2.17 -17.41 1.46
C VAL A 38 2.47 -18.90 1.28
N TYR A 39 1.50 -19.69 0.80
CA TYR A 39 1.68 -21.11 0.53
C TYR A 39 2.67 -21.39 -0.61
N ASP A 40 2.79 -20.47 -1.57
CA ASP A 40 3.82 -20.49 -2.61
C ASP A 40 5.22 -20.06 -2.11
N GLY A 41 5.36 -19.81 -0.80
CA GLY A 41 6.63 -19.48 -0.15
C GLY A 41 7.01 -17.99 -0.21
N ARG A 42 6.09 -17.10 -0.61
CA ARG A 42 6.33 -15.65 -0.55
C ARG A 42 6.13 -15.17 0.89
N ALA A 43 7.21 -14.67 1.49
CA ALA A 43 7.22 -14.10 2.83
C ALA A 43 7.59 -12.61 2.80
N TRP A 44 6.73 -11.82 2.15
CA TRP A 44 6.92 -10.37 2.01
C TRP A 44 6.62 -9.64 3.32
N ASN A 45 7.38 -8.57 3.60
CA ASN A 45 7.34 -7.84 4.87
C ASN A 45 6.77 -6.42 4.72
N GLU A 46 6.63 -5.96 3.48
CA GLU A 46 6.34 -4.59 3.08
C GLU A 46 5.00 -4.11 3.65
N ALA A 47 3.93 -4.91 3.50
CA ALA A 47 2.60 -4.55 4.00
C ALA A 47 2.58 -4.39 5.52
N TYR A 48 3.22 -5.29 6.26
CA TYR A 48 3.24 -5.25 7.72
C TYR A 48 4.13 -4.11 8.25
N MET A 49 5.27 -3.87 7.61
CA MET A 49 6.16 -2.76 7.95
C MET A 49 5.48 -1.42 7.66
N LEU A 50 4.81 -1.28 6.52
CA LEU A 50 4.05 -0.07 6.19
C LEU A 50 2.88 0.15 7.15
N ARG A 51 2.12 -0.91 7.49
CA ARG A 51 1.04 -0.82 8.48
C ARG A 51 1.55 -0.31 9.82
N THR A 52 2.65 -0.88 10.31
CA THR A 52 3.28 -0.46 11.57
C THR A 52 3.81 0.97 11.47
N PHE A 53 4.47 1.32 10.37
CA PHE A 53 4.99 2.67 10.13
C PHE A 53 3.91 3.73 10.11
N LEU A 54 2.71 3.42 9.58
CA LEU A 54 1.57 4.33 9.56
C LEU A 54 0.84 4.37 10.91
N GLN A 55 0.94 3.31 11.71
CA GLN A 55 0.31 3.25 13.02
C GLN A 55 0.93 4.32 13.94
N TYR A 56 0.09 5.23 14.44
CA TYR A 56 0.49 6.40 15.24
C TYR A 56 1.38 7.43 14.53
N ASN A 57 1.52 7.35 13.20
CA ASN A 57 2.32 8.29 12.45
C ASN A 57 1.53 9.55 12.12
N ARG A 58 2.08 10.70 12.51
CA ARG A 58 1.47 12.03 12.27
C ARG A 58 2.13 12.78 11.12
N GLU A 59 3.25 12.30 10.61
CA GLU A 59 4.03 12.91 9.53
C GLU A 59 3.58 12.44 8.14
N PHE A 60 2.80 11.37 8.08
CA PHE A 60 2.28 10.79 6.83
C PHE A 60 0.79 10.54 6.94
N ARG A 61 0.06 10.82 5.86
CA ARG A 61 -1.37 10.46 5.74
C ARG A 61 -1.59 9.51 4.59
N VAL A 62 -2.55 8.60 4.75
CA VAL A 62 -3.09 7.82 3.62
C VAL A 62 -3.93 8.77 2.75
N VAL A 63 -3.70 8.70 1.44
CA VAL A 63 -4.44 9.46 0.43
C VAL A 63 -5.41 8.56 -0.32
N LEU A 64 -4.96 7.37 -0.72
CA LEU A 64 -5.77 6.41 -1.47
C LEU A 64 -5.25 5.00 -1.22
N MET A 65 -6.16 4.03 -1.12
CA MET A 65 -5.84 2.61 -1.20
C MET A 65 -6.86 1.98 -2.16
N ASN A 66 -6.41 1.48 -3.31
CA ASN A 66 -7.35 1.08 -4.36
C ASN A 66 -8.21 -0.11 -3.94
N THR A 67 -7.60 -1.12 -3.32
CA THR A 67 -8.31 -2.30 -2.79
C THR A 67 -9.31 -1.99 -1.67
N PHE A 68 -9.11 -0.90 -0.92
CA PHE A 68 -10.13 -0.39 0.00
C PHE A 68 -11.31 0.20 -0.79
N MET A 69 -11.02 1.03 -1.80
CA MET A 69 -12.05 1.64 -2.63
C MET A 69 -12.84 0.60 -3.42
N GLU A 70 -12.20 -0.39 -4.01
CA GLU A 70 -12.84 -1.49 -4.73
C GLU A 70 -13.76 -2.30 -3.81
N ARG A 71 -13.35 -2.56 -2.55
CA ARG A 71 -14.14 -3.32 -1.58
C ARG A 71 -15.38 -2.57 -1.09
N TYR A 72 -15.25 -1.28 -0.79
CA TYR A 72 -16.32 -0.52 -0.11
C TYR A 72 -17.10 0.41 -1.05
N TYR A 73 -16.57 0.68 -2.25
CA TYR A 73 -17.17 1.56 -3.25
C TYR A 73 -17.21 0.89 -4.63
N GLU A 74 -17.40 -0.44 -4.66
CA GLU A 74 -17.40 -1.24 -5.89
C GLU A 74 -18.31 -0.69 -7.00
N SER A 75 -19.48 -0.15 -6.65
CA SER A 75 -20.44 0.42 -7.60
C SER A 75 -19.84 1.55 -8.44
N PHE A 76 -18.99 2.38 -7.85
CA PHE A 76 -18.29 3.45 -8.55
C PHE A 76 -17.37 2.88 -9.64
N PHE A 77 -16.63 1.82 -9.34
CA PHE A 77 -15.77 1.16 -10.32
C PHE A 77 -16.58 0.45 -11.37
N ARG A 78 -17.63 -0.28 -10.99
CA ARG A 78 -18.50 -0.98 -11.93
C ARG A 78 -19.12 -0.03 -12.96
N GLU A 79 -19.51 1.18 -12.53
CA GLU A 79 -20.09 2.18 -13.42
C GLU A 79 -19.05 2.96 -14.23
N LYS A 80 -17.95 3.40 -13.60
CA LYS A 80 -17.02 4.38 -14.18
C LYS A 80 -15.71 3.79 -14.67
N MET A 81 -15.24 2.70 -14.07
CA MET A 81 -13.92 2.10 -14.32
C MET A 81 -13.97 0.57 -14.20
N PRO A 82 -14.81 -0.13 -14.99
CA PRO A 82 -15.09 -1.56 -14.78
C PRO A 82 -13.85 -2.44 -14.96
N LEU A 83 -12.90 -2.04 -15.80
CA LEU A 83 -11.64 -2.77 -16.01
C LEU A 83 -10.78 -2.86 -14.75
N CYS A 84 -10.91 -1.91 -13.81
CA CYS A 84 -10.22 -1.98 -12.52
C CYS A 84 -10.72 -3.15 -11.65
N LEU A 85 -11.93 -3.68 -11.89
CA LEU A 85 -12.45 -4.83 -11.15
C LEU A 85 -12.01 -6.17 -11.75
N GLU A 86 -11.56 -6.20 -13.00
CA GLU A 86 -11.04 -7.42 -13.64
C GLU A 86 -9.64 -7.77 -13.15
N ASN A 87 -8.81 -6.75 -12.92
CA ASN A 87 -7.51 -6.90 -12.29
C ASN A 87 -7.29 -5.78 -11.27
N PRO A 88 -7.73 -5.99 -10.01
CA PRO A 88 -7.70 -4.96 -8.98
C PRO A 88 -6.28 -4.57 -8.55
N GLY A 89 -5.32 -5.50 -8.69
CA GLY A 89 -3.97 -5.31 -8.15
C GLY A 89 -3.97 -4.96 -6.66
N GLY A 90 -2.95 -4.24 -6.21
CA GLY A 90 -2.86 -3.75 -4.85
C GLY A 90 -1.89 -2.60 -4.72
N SER A 91 -2.31 -1.51 -4.12
CA SER A 91 -1.44 -0.37 -3.85
C SER A 91 -2.01 0.56 -2.79
N ILE A 92 -1.12 1.38 -2.25
CA ILE A 92 -1.45 2.48 -1.36
C ILE A 92 -0.63 3.72 -1.70
N TRP A 93 -1.32 4.85 -1.71
CA TRP A 93 -0.73 6.18 -1.84
C TRP A 93 -0.76 6.85 -0.48
N ILE A 94 0.41 7.30 -0.03
CA ILE A 94 0.57 8.13 1.16
C ILE A 94 1.17 9.47 0.78
N ARG A 95 0.95 10.49 1.60
CA ARG A 95 1.56 11.82 1.42
C ARG A 95 2.26 12.22 2.70
N LYS A 96 3.50 12.70 2.58
CA LYS A 96 4.20 13.33 3.69
C LYS A 96 3.55 14.69 3.97
N LEU A 97 3.16 14.94 5.21
CA LEU A 97 2.56 16.21 5.64
C LEU A 97 3.58 17.33 5.67
#